data_AF-A0A940JJK7-F1
#
_entry.id   AF-A0A940JJK7-F1
#
_cell.length_a   1.000
_cell.length_b   1.000
_cell.length_c   1.000
_cell.angle_alpha   90.00
_cell.angle_beta   90.00
_cell.angle_gamma   90.00
#
_symmetry.space_group_name_H-M   'P 1'
#
loop_
_entity.id
_entity.type
_entity.pdbx_description
1 polymer ?
#
loop_
_entity_poly.entity_id
_entity_poly.type
_entity_poly.pdbx_seq_one_letter_code
_entity_poly.pdbx_strand_id
1 'polypeptide(L)' 'MNDLIEKLKLSVGITDEQAVKAIEVIKNYTKEKFPMFAGAIDELFSKYGGEEEDPLD' A
#
# COMPACT_ATOMS: atom_id res chain seq x y z
N MET A 1 3.31 -5.70 4.34
CA MET A 1 2.31 -4.62 4.42
C MET A 1 1.64 -4.57 5.80
N ASN A 2 1.40 -5.72 6.43
CA ASN A 2 0.63 -5.83 7.68
C ASN A 2 1.14 -4.93 8.82
N ASP A 3 2.45 -4.89 9.06
CA ASP A 3 3.04 -4.02 10.10
C ASP A 3 2.78 -2.53 9.83
N LEU A 4 2.76 -2.11 8.55
CA LEU A 4 2.44 -0.73 8.17
C LEU A 4 0.95 -0.43 8.37
N ILE A 5 0.08 -1.36 8.00
CA ILE A 5 -1.37 -1.26 8.24
C ILE A 5 -1.64 -1.12 9.73
N GLU A 6 -1.06 -1.99 10.55
CA GLU A 6 -1.20 -1.95 12.01
C GLU A 6 -0.67 -0.63 12.59
N LYS A 7 0.50 -0.19 12.14
CA LYS A 7 1.06 1.11 12.55
C LYS A 7 0.14 2.27 12.21
N LEU A 8 -0.46 2.29 11.01
CA LEU A 8 -1.40 3.35 10.61
C LEU A 8 -2.65 3.32 11.48
N LYS A 9 -3.26 2.15 11.68
CA LYS A 9 -4.43 1.98 12.56
C LYS A 9 -4.16 2.49 13.97
N LEU A 10 -3.04 2.08 14.57
CA LEU A 10 -2.69 2.46 15.95
C LEU A 10 -2.30 3.93 16.09
N SER A 11 -1.67 4.51 15.06
CA SER A 11 -1.16 5.89 15.14
C SER A 11 -2.23 6.95 14.92
N VAL A 12 -3.20 6.68 14.05
CA VAL A 12 -4.22 7.67 13.64
C VAL A 12 -5.67 7.20 13.84
N GLY A 13 -5.89 5.99 14.37
CA GLY A 13 -7.21 5.48 14.74
C GLY A 13 -8.12 5.15 13.55
N ILE A 14 -7.55 4.68 12.44
CA ILE A 14 -8.30 4.33 11.21
C ILE A 14 -8.58 2.82 11.14
N THR A 15 -9.51 2.42 10.26
CA THR A 15 -9.80 1.02 9.97
C THR A 15 -8.78 0.39 9.02
N ASP A 16 -8.79 -0.93 8.90
CA ASP A 16 -7.94 -1.71 7.99
C ASP A 16 -8.16 -1.29 6.54
N GLU A 17 -9.43 -1.15 6.12
CA GLU A 17 -9.79 -0.69 4.78
C GLU A 17 -9.25 0.72 4.50
N GLN A 18 -9.35 1.61 5.49
CA GLN A 18 -8.81 2.97 5.38
C GLN A 18 -7.28 2.98 5.31
N ALA A 19 -6.60 2.11 6.04
CA ALA A 19 -5.15 1.98 6.00
C ALA A 19 -4.66 1.47 4.64
N VAL A 20 -5.33 0.47 4.06
CA VAL A 20 -5.03 -0.02 2.70
C VAL A 20 -5.20 1.10 1.67
N LYS A 21 -6.31 1.84 1.72
CA LYS A 21 -6.54 2.99 0.83
C LYS A 21 -5.51 4.10 1.02
N ALA A 22 -5.10 4.38 2.26
CA ALA A 22 -4.07 5.38 2.53
C ALA A 22 -2.72 5.00 1.90
N ILE A 23 -2.35 3.72 2.00
CA ILE A 23 -1.14 3.17 1.38
C ILE A 23 -1.21 3.28 -0.15
N GLU A 24 -2.37 3.01 -0.75
CA GLU A 24 -2.60 3.17 -2.20
C GLU A 24 -2.48 4.64 -2.66
N VAL A 25 -3.08 5.57 -1.91
CA VAL A 25 -2.96 7.01 -2.18
C VAL A 25 -1.49 7.44 -2.14
N ILE A 26 -0.72 6.98 -1.15
CA ILE A 26 0.72 7.27 -1.04
C ILE A 26 1.49 6.68 -2.22
N LYS A 27 1.19 5.44 -2.64
CA LYS A 27 1.80 4.80 -3.80
C LYS A 27 1.60 5.66 -5.05
N ASN A 28 0.35 6.01 -5.35
CA ASN A 28 -0.01 6.77 -6.54
C ASN A 28 0.60 8.17 -6.52
N TYR A 29 0.50 8.88 -5.39
CA TYR A 29 1.12 10.18 -5.20
C TYR A 29 2.64 10.14 -5.43
N THR A 30 3.32 9.12 -4.90
CA THR A 30 4.78 8.97 -5.06
C THR A 30 5.15 8.69 -6.52
N LYS A 31 4.36 7.88 -7.24
CA LYS A 31 4.57 7.64 -8.68
C LYS A 31 4.39 8.91 -9.50
N GLU A 32 3.39 9.73 -9.20
CA GLU A 32 3.18 11.02 -9.86
C GLU A 32 4.34 11.99 -9.63
N LYS A 33 4.90 12.04 -8.42
CA LYS A 33 6.02 12.91 -8.07
C LYS A 33 7.36 12.40 -8.57
N PHE A 34 7.52 11.09 -8.68
CA PHE A 34 8.77 10.44 -9.05
C PHE A 34 8.57 9.42 -10.19
N PRO A 35 8.16 9.87 -11.38
CA PRO A 35 7.78 8.99 -12.49
C PRO A 35 8.92 8.09 -12.97
N MET A 36 10.17 8.53 -12.85
CA MET A 36 11.34 7.71 -13.18
C MET A 36 11.48 6.45 -12.31
N PHE A 37 10.87 6.44 -11.12
CA PHE A 37 10.89 5.30 -10.19
C PHE A 37 9.57 4.52 -10.18
N ALA A 38 8.62 4.83 -11.06
CA ALA A 38 7.28 4.23 -11.03
C ALA A 38 7.30 2.69 -11.04
N GLY A 39 8.13 2.08 -11.89
CA GLY A 39 8.27 0.61 -11.96
C GLY A 39 8.87 0.00 -10.69
N ALA A 40 9.88 0.64 -10.09
CA ALA A 40 10.47 0.17 -8.84
C ALA A 40 9.50 0.32 -7.65
N ILE A 41 8.69 1.38 -7.64
CA ILE A 41 7.63 1.58 -6.65
C ILE A 41 6.56 0.50 -6.81
N ASP A 42 6.14 0.18 -8.03
CA ASP A 42 5.18 -0.91 -8.28
C ASP A 42 5.73 -2.25 -7.76
N GLU A 43 6.98 -2.60 -8.07
CA GLU A 43 7.61 -3.83 -7.59
C GLU A 43 7.69 -3.90 -6.05
N LEU A 44 8.05 -2.80 -5.40
CA LEU A 44 8.07 -2.68 -3.93
C LEU A 44 6.68 -2.96 -3.36
N PHE A 45 5.65 -2.26 -3.85
CA PHE A 45 4.31 -2.42 -3.33
C PHE A 45 3.71 -3.80 -3.66
N SER A 46 4.05 -4.44 -4.77
CA SER A 46 3.63 -5.82 -5.07
C SER A 46 4.31 -6.85 -4.16
N LYS A 47 5.62 -6.74 -3.89
CA LYS A 47 6.33 -7.68 -3.00
C LYS A 47 5.88 -7.60 -1.55
N TYR A 48 5.55 -6.40 -1.09
CA TYR A 48 5.19 -6.19 0.31
C TYR A 48 3.69 -6.11 0.55
N GLY A 49 2.88 -5.82 -0.48
CA GLY A 49 1.43 -5.62 -0.45
C GLY A 49 0.61 -6.87 -0.12
N GLY A 50 1.24 -8.05 -0.22
CA GLY A 50 0.51 -9.31 -0.31
C GLY A 50 -0.04 -9.44 -1.72
N GLU A 51 0.14 -10.62 -2.32
CA GLU A 51 -0.80 -11.07 -3.32
C GLU A 51 -2.17 -10.94 -2.66
N GLU A 52 -3.08 -10.15 -3.24
CA GLU A 52 -4.49 -10.43 -3.02
C GLU A 52 -4.65 -11.90 -3.43
N GLU A 53 -4.85 -12.80 -2.46
CA GLU A 53 -5.33 -14.13 -2.77
C GLU A 53 -6.57 -13.91 -3.65
N ASP A 54 -6.46 -14.34 -4.90
CA ASP A 54 -7.55 -14.33 -5.86
C ASP A 54 -8.76 -14.97 -5.15
N PRO A 55 -9.90 -14.27 -4.98
CA PRO A 55 -11.04 -14.80 -4.23
C PRO A 55 -11.80 -15.91 -5.00
N LEU A 56 -11.08 -16.70 -5.81
CA LEU A 56 -11.58 -17.76 -6.69
C LEU A 56 -10.84 -19.10 -6.57
N ASP A 57 -10.12 -19.36 -5.48
CA ASP A 57 -9.75 -20.73 -5.03
C ASP A 57 -10.45 -21.11 -3.71
#